data_AF-A0ABD3JUB0-F1
#
_entry.id   AF-A0ABD3JUB0-F1
#
_cell.length_a   1.000
_cell.length_b   1.000
_cell.length_c   1.000
_cell.angle_alpha   90.00
_cell.angle_beta   90.00
_cell.angle_gamma   90.00
#
_symmetry.space_group_name_H-M   'P 1'
#
loop_
_entity.id
_entity.type
_entity.pdbx_description
1 polymer ?
#
loop_
_entity_poly.entity_id
_entity_poly.type
_entity_poly.pdbx_seq_one_letter_code
_entity_poly.pdbx_strand_id
1 'polypeptide(L)' 'LNQAATTAAAPAAAPVVALAEVLPENIVAQRERPIHKLVEQFLKLSPPRFTGNGDPEAASLWIQDLEKTFALL' A
#
# COMPACT_ATOMS: atom_id res chain seq x y z
N LEU A 1 52.17 -8.47 46.71
CA LEU A 1 52.00 -7.70 45.47
C LEU A 1 51.65 -8.74 44.41
N ASN A 2 50.42 -8.90 43.93
CA ASN A 2 49.62 -7.91 43.20
C ASN A 2 48.11 -8.23 43.36
N GLN A 3 47.27 -7.21 43.59
CA GLN A 3 45.80 -7.30 43.50
C GLN A 3 45.35 -6.72 42.16
N ALA A 4 44.44 -7.40 41.45
CA ALA A 4 43.48 -6.77 40.55
C ALA A 4 42.30 -7.73 40.33
N ALA A 5 41.17 -7.43 40.98
CA ALA A 5 39.89 -8.06 40.74
C ALA A 5 39.39 -7.66 39.34
N THR A 6 38.89 -8.63 38.56
CA THR A 6 38.05 -8.33 37.39
C THR A 6 36.63 -8.73 37.72
N THR A 7 35.79 -7.72 37.88
CA THR A 7 34.36 -7.80 38.17
C THR A 7 33.59 -8.17 36.90
N ALA A 8 32.52 -8.93 37.12
CA ALA A 8 31.59 -9.49 36.16
C ALA A 8 30.85 -8.46 35.27
N ALA A 9 30.60 -8.92 34.03
CA ALA A 9 29.41 -8.81 33.18
C ALA A 9 28.60 -7.50 33.03
N ALA A 10 28.40 -7.18 31.74
CA ALA A 10 27.28 -6.48 31.07
C ALA A 10 27.29 -4.94 31.02
N PRO A 11 27.42 -4.36 29.81
CA PRO A 11 26.58 -3.26 29.41
C PRO A 11 25.29 -3.83 28.77
N ALA A 12 24.18 -3.36 29.31
CA ALA A 12 22.84 -3.57 28.80
C ALA A 12 22.71 -3.18 27.31
N ALA A 13 21.77 -3.85 26.65
CA ALA A 13 21.30 -3.61 25.29
C ALA A 13 21.32 -2.12 24.88
N ALA A 14 22.18 -1.79 23.90
CA ALA A 14 22.02 -0.58 23.12
C ALA A 14 20.80 -0.77 22.18
N PRO A 15 19.85 0.17 22.16
CA PRO A 15 18.61 0.02 21.41
C PRO A 15 18.83 0.34 19.93
N VAL A 16 17.87 -0.12 19.12
CA VAL A 16 17.43 0.54 17.88
C VAL A 16 18.38 0.36 16.68
N VAL A 17 18.07 -0.57 15.77
CA VAL A 17 17.14 -0.32 14.63
C VAL A 17 17.69 0.69 13.60
N ALA A 18 18.97 1.09 13.69
CA ALA A 18 19.63 1.98 12.72
C ALA A 18 19.92 1.37 11.33
N LEU A 19 19.32 0.24 10.96
CA LEU A 19 19.23 -0.22 9.55
C LEU A 19 17.85 0.13 8.92
N ALA A 20 16.90 0.62 9.72
CA ALA A 20 15.56 0.96 9.25
C ALA A 20 15.38 2.46 8.89
N GLU A 21 16.33 3.33 9.26
CA GLU A 21 16.11 4.78 9.27
C GLU A 21 16.49 5.56 7.98
N VAL A 22 16.81 4.90 6.87
CA VAL A 22 16.94 5.63 5.59
C VAL A 22 16.24 4.90 4.44
N LEU A 23 15.03 4.41 4.70
CA LEU A 23 14.06 4.38 3.60
C LEU A 23 13.34 5.74 3.64
N PRO A 24 13.44 6.57 2.60
CA PRO A 24 12.77 7.86 2.55
C PRO A 24 11.30 7.66 2.94
N GLU A 25 10.77 8.44 3.89
CA GLU A 25 9.36 8.38 4.30
C GLU A 25 8.39 8.53 3.10
N ASN A 26 8.89 9.07 1.98
CA ASN A 26 8.21 9.10 0.70
C ASN A 26 7.86 7.69 0.14
N ILE A 27 8.62 6.64 0.43
CA ILE A 27 8.38 5.28 -0.08
C ILE A 27 7.29 4.54 0.73
N VAL A 28 7.11 4.89 2.00
CA VAL A 28 6.04 4.33 2.86
C VAL A 28 4.71 5.02 2.55
N ALA A 29 4.69 6.35 2.43
CA ALA A 29 3.50 7.10 2.01
C ALA A 29 3.01 6.74 0.59
N GLN A 30 3.92 6.36 -0.32
CA GLN A 30 3.57 5.83 -1.65
C GLN A 30 2.88 4.46 -1.59
N ARG A 31 3.08 3.69 -0.52
CA ARG A 31 2.52 2.34 -0.35
C ARG A 31 1.20 2.32 0.43
N GLU A 32 0.87 3.38 1.17
CA GLU A 32 -0.30 3.44 2.06
C GLU A 32 -1.61 3.80 1.37
N ARG A 33 -1.55 4.23 0.12
CA ARG A 33 -2.77 4.48 -0.65
C ARG A 33 -2.68 3.84 -2.04
N PRO A 34 -2.64 2.52 -2.18
CA PRO A 34 -2.74 1.89 -3.50
C PRO A 34 -4.15 2.12 -4.09
N ILE A 35 -5.18 2.11 -3.24
CA ILE A 35 -6.58 2.20 -3.67
C ILE A 35 -6.91 3.56 -4.28
N HIS A 36 -6.49 4.69 -3.68
CA HIS A 36 -6.80 6.01 -4.26
C HIS A 36 -6.15 6.21 -5.65
N LYS A 37 -4.97 5.61 -5.90
CA LYS A 37 -4.30 5.65 -7.20
C LYS A 37 -5.02 4.78 -8.22
N LEU A 38 -5.55 3.64 -7.81
CA LEU A 38 -6.39 2.80 -8.66
C LEU A 38 -7.67 3.55 -9.04
N VAL A 39 -8.31 4.23 -8.08
CA VAL A 39 -9.53 5.02 -8.32
C VAL A 39 -9.27 6.21 -9.23
N GLU A 40 -8.17 6.96 -9.02
CA GLU A 40 -7.76 8.05 -9.92
C GLU A 40 -7.55 7.54 -11.36
N GLN A 41 -6.86 6.41 -11.53
CA GLN A 41 -6.62 5.82 -12.85
C GLN A 41 -7.92 5.32 -13.48
N PHE A 42 -8.80 4.69 -12.70
CA PHE A 42 -10.11 4.21 -13.15
C PHE A 42 -10.97 5.36 -13.66
N LEU A 43 -11.08 6.46 -12.90
CA LEU A 43 -11.86 7.63 -13.31
C LEU A 43 -11.30 8.29 -14.58
N LYS A 44 -9.98 8.23 -14.80
CA LYS A 44 -9.36 8.73 -16.03
C LYS A 44 -9.78 7.93 -17.27
N LEU A 45 -10.15 6.66 -17.11
CA LEU A 45 -10.70 5.82 -18.18
C LEU A 45 -12.19 6.12 -18.49
N SER A 46 -12.83 7.05 -17.77
CA SER A 46 -14.23 7.43 -17.97
C SER A 46 -15.18 6.22 -17.95
N PRO A 47 -15.27 5.51 -16.80
CA PRO A 47 -16.02 4.27 -16.71
C PRO A 47 -17.50 4.48 -17.06
N PRO A 48 -18.15 3.49 -17.70
CA PRO A 48 -19.53 3.64 -18.11
C PRO A 48 -20.44 3.84 -16.90
N ARG A 49 -21.37 4.81 -16.98
CA ARG A 49 -22.40 4.99 -15.95
C ARG A 49 -23.57 4.05 -16.21
N PHE A 50 -24.02 3.38 -15.16
CA PHE A 50 -25.25 2.61 -15.24
C PHE A 50 -26.45 3.55 -15.22
N THR A 51 -27.25 3.54 -16.28
CA THR A 51 -28.48 4.33 -16.38
C THR A 51 -29.71 3.59 -15.85
N GLY A 52 -29.62 2.27 -15.66
CA GLY A 52 -30.51 1.46 -14.83
C GLY A 52 -32.00 1.69 -15.04
N ASN A 53 -32.54 1.22 -16.17
CA ASN A 53 -33.99 1.24 -16.43
C ASN A 53 -34.67 -0.12 -16.15
N GLY A 54 -34.09 -0.96 -15.29
CA GLY A 54 -34.66 -2.26 -14.92
C GLY A 54 -34.55 -3.36 -15.99
N ASP A 55 -33.83 -3.10 -17.08
CA ASP A 55 -33.55 -4.11 -18.10
C ASP A 55 -32.33 -4.97 -17.71
N PRO A 56 -32.50 -6.29 -17.51
CA PRO A 56 -31.40 -7.18 -17.16
C PRO A 56 -30.36 -7.34 -18.29
N GLU A 57 -30.76 -7.18 -19.55
CA GLU A 57 -29.83 -7.27 -20.68
C GLU A 57 -28.92 -6.03 -20.72
N ALA A 58 -29.49 -4.83 -20.60
CA ALA A 58 -28.71 -3.60 -20.43
C ALA A 58 -27.78 -3.64 -19.20
N ALA A 59 -28.22 -4.22 -18.08
CA ALA A 59 -27.35 -4.42 -16.92
C ALA A 59 -26.17 -5.34 -17.23
N SER A 60 -26.41 -6.43 -17.96
CA SER A 60 -25.37 -7.40 -18.33
C SER A 60 -24.34 -6.78 -19.28
N LEU A 61 -24.80 -5.99 -20.26
CA LEU A 61 -23.92 -5.25 -21.17
C LEU A 61 -23.10 -4.19 -20.43
N TRP A 62 -23.72 -3.44 -19.52
CA TRP A 62 -23.00 -2.46 -18.69
C TRP A 62 -21.90 -3.11 -17.85
N ILE A 63 -22.16 -4.26 -17.23
CA ILE A 63 -21.16 -5.02 -16.47
C ILE A 63 -20.00 -5.41 -17.38
N GLN A 64 -20.27 -5.94 -18.58
CA GLN A 64 -19.22 -6.35 -19.50
C GLN A 64 -18.31 -5.17 -19.90
N ASP A 65 -18.89 -3.99 -20.16
CA ASP A 65 -18.12 -2.80 -20.52
C ASP A 65 -17.36 -2.22 -19.32
N LEU A 66 -17.91 -2.35 -18.11
CA LEU A 66 -17.23 -2.02 -16.87
C LEU A 66 -16.00 -2.92 -16.65
N GLU A 67 -16.14 -4.24 -16.86
CA GLU A 67 -15.04 -5.21 -16.74
C GLU A 67 -13.92 -4.93 -17.74
N LYS A 68 -14.26 -4.58 -18.99
CA LYS A 68 -13.25 -4.13 -19.98
C LYS A 68 -12.48 -2.90 -19.49
N THR A 69 -13.15 -1.97 -18.81
CA THR A 69 -12.50 -0.78 -18.24
C THR A 69 -11.55 -1.16 -17.11
N PHE A 70 -11.92 -2.13 -16.27
CA PHE A 70 -11.03 -2.67 -15.23
C PHE A 70 -9.82 -3.41 -15.79
N ALA A 71 -9.94 -4.09 -16.93
CA ALA A 71 -8.83 -4.79 -17.57
C ALA A 71 -7.72 -3.84 -18.11
N LEU A 72 -7.98 -2.53 -18.16
CA LEU A 72 -7.02 -1.50 -18.58
C LEU A 72 -6.24 -0.87 -17.40
N LEU A 73 -6.51 -1.29 -16.16
CA LEU A 73 -5.85 -0.85 -14.92
C LEU A 73 -4.84 -1.87 -14.41
#